data_AF-A0A3M2KWK9-F1
#
_entry.id   AF-A0A3M2KWK9-F1
#
_cell.length_a   1.000
_cell.length_b   1.000
_cell.length_c   1.000
_cell.angle_alpha   90.00
_cell.angle_beta   90.00
_cell.angle_gamma   90.00
#
_symmetry.space_group_name_H-M   'P 1'
#
loop_
_entity.id
_entity.type
_entity.pdbx_description
1 polymer ?
#
loop_
_entity_poly.entity_id
_entity_poly.type
_entity_poly.pdbx_seq_one_letter_code
_entity_poly.pdbx_strand_id
1 'polypeptide(L)'
;MLNNVRRTGPVAVFATAAAGLVLAAPHATANTITDFTVTPGLGNGYGTGCSYQVSATVEEDAAHVILLDNGWQPRNGPTPVLSGNTITWTWIPAATGQHTLEARYDDASQTVTVEVGNGINLGSACVVH
;
A
#
# COMPACT_ATOMS: atom_id res chain seq x y z
N MET A 1 -48.72 -47.76 41.81
CA MET A 1 -49.93 -46.99 42.17
C MET A 1 -49.49 -45.61 42.61
N LEU A 2 -50.13 -44.57 42.07
CA LEU A 2 -49.80 -43.15 42.16
C LEU A 2 -49.65 -42.66 43.61
N ASN A 3 -48.81 -41.64 43.82
CA ASN A 3 -49.26 -40.49 44.59
C ASN A 3 -48.74 -39.18 43.99
N ASN A 4 -49.67 -38.28 43.68
CA ASN A 4 -49.46 -36.96 43.10
C ASN A 4 -50.06 -35.97 44.11
N VAL A 5 -49.26 -35.09 44.72
CA VAL A 5 -49.77 -33.98 45.54
C VAL A 5 -49.02 -32.70 45.18
N ARG A 6 -49.77 -31.77 44.60
CA ARG A 6 -49.39 -30.38 44.27
C ARG A 6 -49.31 -29.54 45.55
N ARG A 7 -48.40 -28.55 45.63
CA ARG A 7 -48.57 -27.31 46.44
C ARG A 7 -47.59 -26.18 46.04
N THR A 8 -48.16 -25.17 45.36
CA THR A 8 -48.04 -23.68 45.51
C THR A 8 -46.73 -22.93 45.83
N GLY A 9 -46.25 -22.14 44.83
CA GLY A 9 -45.81 -20.70 44.84
C GLY A 9 -44.49 -20.29 45.53
N PRO A 10 -43.97 -19.04 45.40
CA PRO A 10 -44.11 -17.98 44.37
C PRO A 10 -42.76 -17.55 43.72
N VAL A 11 -42.83 -16.53 42.86
CA VAL A 11 -41.81 -15.85 42.02
C VAL A 11 -40.53 -15.42 42.76
N ALA A 12 -39.36 -15.62 42.14
CA ALA A 12 -38.13 -14.89 42.47
C ALA A 12 -37.23 -14.64 41.23
N VAL A 13 -37.28 -13.38 40.78
CA VAL A 13 -36.18 -12.49 40.33
C VAL A 13 -35.22 -12.96 39.21
N PHE A 14 -35.29 -12.23 38.10
CA PHE A 14 -34.30 -12.15 37.02
C PHE A 14 -32.88 -11.79 37.52
N ALA A 15 -31.86 -12.48 37.00
CA ALA A 15 -30.61 -11.88 36.51
C ALA A 15 -29.59 -12.99 36.16
N THR A 16 -29.59 -13.46 34.91
CA THR A 16 -28.39 -14.11 34.37
C THR A 16 -27.66 -13.07 33.52
N ALA A 17 -26.56 -12.55 34.08
CA ALA A 17 -25.67 -11.62 33.41
C ALA A 17 -25.14 -12.27 32.12
N ALA A 18 -25.48 -11.69 30.96
CA ALA A 18 -24.77 -11.96 29.73
C ALA A 18 -23.35 -11.40 29.89
N ALA A 19 -22.38 -12.26 30.18
CA ALA A 19 -20.98 -11.90 30.07
C ALA A 19 -20.70 -11.64 28.59
N GLY A 20 -20.71 -10.36 28.19
CA GLY A 20 -20.27 -9.96 26.86
C GLY A 20 -18.80 -10.34 26.70
N LEU A 21 -18.52 -11.28 25.81
CA LEU A 21 -17.16 -11.44 25.30
C LEU A 21 -16.84 -10.16 24.52
N VAL A 22 -16.10 -9.25 25.14
CA VAL A 22 -15.43 -8.17 24.42
C VAL A 22 -14.32 -8.84 23.63
N LEU A 23 -14.59 -9.18 22.37
CA LEU A 23 -13.51 -9.42 21.43
C LEU A 23 -12.79 -8.08 21.28
N ALA A 24 -11.69 -7.90 22.00
CA ALA A 24 -10.66 -6.95 21.59
C ALA A 24 -10.16 -7.48 20.24
N ALA A 25 -10.76 -7.00 19.15
CA ALA A 25 -10.24 -7.25 17.83
C ALA A 25 -8.78 -6.78 17.84
N PRO A 26 -7.83 -7.58 17.32
CA PRO A 26 -6.48 -7.08 17.13
C PRO A 26 -6.61 -5.83 16.27
N HIS A 27 -6.21 -4.69 16.83
CA HIS A 27 -5.83 -3.51 16.06
C HIS A 27 -4.73 -3.94 15.09
N ALA A 28 -5.13 -4.35 13.89
CA ALA A 28 -4.24 -4.36 12.74
C ALA A 28 -3.88 -2.89 12.51
N THR A 29 -2.66 -2.50 12.89
CA THR A 29 -2.02 -1.34 12.28
C THR A 29 -1.98 -1.64 10.79
N ALA A 30 -2.91 -1.06 10.04
CA ALA A 30 -2.93 -1.19 8.60
C ALA A 30 -1.75 -0.36 8.09
N ASN A 31 -0.66 -1.03 7.75
CA ASN A 31 0.46 -0.47 7.01
C ASN A 31 -0.11 0.31 5.81
N THR A 32 -0.10 1.65 5.88
CA THR A 32 -0.80 2.50 4.91
C THR A 32 0.22 3.34 4.15
N ILE A 33 0.10 3.33 2.82
CA ILE A 33 0.80 4.25 1.93
C ILE A 33 -0.08 5.48 1.76
N THR A 34 0.43 6.64 2.18
CA THR A 34 -0.31 7.90 2.26
C THR A 34 -0.10 8.78 1.04
N ASP A 35 1.04 8.64 0.38
CA ASP A 35 1.37 9.33 -0.87
C ASP A 35 2.18 8.40 -1.78
N PHE A 36 1.90 8.45 -3.08
CA PHE A 36 2.69 7.78 -4.09
C PHE A 36 2.78 8.65 -5.35
N THR A 37 3.98 9.16 -5.62
CA THR A 37 4.21 10.18 -6.63
C THR A 37 5.35 9.78 -7.55
N VAL A 38 5.17 10.07 -8.84
CA VAL A 38 6.17 9.88 -9.89
C VAL A 38 6.46 11.25 -10.49
N THR A 39 7.71 11.69 -10.41
CA THR A 39 8.11 13.01 -10.92
C THR A 39 8.44 12.90 -12.41
N PRO A 40 7.72 13.59 -13.31
CA PRO A 40 8.02 13.56 -14.73
C PRO A 40 9.29 14.32 -15.07
N GLY A 41 9.87 13.99 -16.22
CA GLY A 41 10.99 14.74 -16.77
C GLY A 41 10.53 16.07 -17.42
N LEU A 42 11.50 16.80 -17.97
CA LEU A 42 11.23 17.96 -18.82
C LEU A 42 10.24 17.58 -19.95
N GLY A 43 9.14 18.32 -20.07
CA GLY A 43 8.08 18.04 -21.04
C GLY A 43 6.89 17.24 -20.51
N ASN A 44 6.78 17.02 -19.20
CA ASN A 44 5.66 16.31 -18.54
C ASN A 44 5.46 14.86 -19.01
N GLY A 45 6.53 14.19 -19.46
CA GLY A 45 6.48 12.83 -20.01
C GLY A 45 7.50 11.88 -19.41
N TYR A 46 7.31 10.60 -19.72
CA TYR A 46 8.20 9.49 -19.37
C TYR A 46 8.73 8.83 -20.64
N GLY A 47 10.03 8.55 -20.66
CA GLY A 47 10.75 8.03 -21.80
C GLY A 47 11.68 6.90 -21.38
N THR A 48 11.83 5.92 -22.26
CA THR A 48 12.75 4.80 -22.04
C THR A 48 14.19 5.26 -21.80
N GLY A 49 14.88 4.57 -20.90
CA GLY A 49 16.28 4.84 -20.57
C GLY A 49 16.53 6.11 -19.77
N CYS A 50 15.52 6.94 -19.51
CA CYS A 50 15.64 8.15 -18.69
C CYS A 50 15.41 7.84 -17.21
N SER A 51 16.01 8.62 -16.32
CA SER A 51 15.87 8.46 -14.87
C SER A 51 14.78 9.37 -14.31
N TYR A 52 13.87 8.80 -13.53
CA TYR A 52 12.76 9.48 -12.87
C TYR A 52 12.77 9.20 -11.38
N GLN A 53 12.33 10.17 -10.57
CA GLN A 53 12.14 9.95 -9.15
C GLN A 53 10.72 9.45 -8.88
N VAL A 54 10.65 8.33 -8.15
CA VAL A 54 9.41 7.78 -7.62
C VAL A 54 9.52 7.84 -6.11
N SER A 55 8.52 8.36 -5.43
CA SER A 55 8.49 8.44 -3.98
C SER A 55 7.21 7.85 -3.42
N ALA A 56 7.33 7.12 -2.32
CA ALA A 56 6.20 6.68 -1.52
C ALA A 56 6.37 7.15 -0.09
N THR A 57 5.29 7.63 0.52
CA THR A 57 5.23 7.98 1.93
C THR A 57 4.28 7.01 2.64
N VAL A 58 4.68 6.55 3.82
CA VAL A 58 3.87 5.68 4.67
C VAL A 58 3.65 6.31 6.04
N GLU A 59 2.76 5.76 6.86
CA GLU A 59 2.54 6.25 8.23
C GLU A 59 3.70 5.89 9.19
N GLU A 60 4.37 4.75 8.99
CA GLU A 60 5.21 4.14 10.03
C GLU A 60 6.67 3.90 9.62
N ASP A 61 6.91 2.96 8.71
CA ASP A 61 8.27 2.59 8.29
C ASP A 61 8.35 2.33 6.79
N ALA A 62 9.05 3.22 6.08
CA ALA A 62 9.15 3.18 4.62
C ALA A 62 10.17 2.14 4.12
N ALA A 63 10.99 1.56 5.02
CA ALA A 63 12.08 0.66 4.64
C ALA A 63 11.60 -0.67 4.02
N HIS A 64 10.37 -1.08 4.31
CA HIS A 64 9.77 -2.31 3.80
C HIS A 64 8.97 -2.11 2.51
N VAL A 65 8.84 -0.88 2.02
CA VAL A 65 8.12 -0.62 0.78
C VAL A 65 8.98 -1.05 -0.40
N ILE A 66 8.36 -1.75 -1.35
CA ILE A 66 9.00 -2.11 -2.63
C ILE A 66 8.31 -1.37 -3.78
N LEU A 67 9.11 -0.95 -4.76
CA LEU A 67 8.60 -0.44 -6.03
C LEU A 67 8.55 -1.56 -7.06
N LEU A 68 7.41 -1.70 -7.72
CA LEU A 68 7.20 -2.58 -8.85
C LEU A 68 6.80 -1.77 -10.08
N ASP A 69 7.22 -2.22 -11.25
CA ASP A 69 6.84 -1.72 -12.57
C ASP A 69 6.27 -2.91 -13.36
N ASN A 70 4.97 -2.84 -13.67
CA ASN A 70 4.21 -3.93 -14.29
C ASN A 70 4.34 -5.25 -13.51
N GLY A 71 4.38 -5.17 -12.17
CA GLY A 71 4.52 -6.30 -11.26
C GLY A 71 5.94 -6.80 -11.02
N TRP A 72 6.96 -6.17 -11.61
CA TRP A 72 8.37 -6.57 -11.47
C TRP A 72 9.21 -5.48 -10.82
N GLN A 73 10.19 -5.86 -10.00
CA GLN A 73 11.13 -4.88 -9.45
C GLN A 73 12.01 -4.29 -10.58
N PRO A 74 12.11 -2.95 -10.69
CA PRO A 74 13.01 -2.32 -11.66
C PRO A 74 14.46 -2.77 -11.46
N ARG A 75 15.13 -3.21 -12.54
CA ARG A 75 16.49 -3.79 -12.46
C ARG A 75 17.62 -2.76 -12.46
N ASN A 76 17.36 -1.54 -12.92
CA ASN A 76 18.40 -0.60 -13.34
C ASN A 76 18.49 0.67 -12.47
N GLY A 77 18.00 0.65 -11.25
CA GLY A 77 18.04 1.80 -10.34
C GLY A 77 19.18 1.73 -9.31
N PRO A 78 19.73 2.86 -8.85
CA PRO A 78 20.47 2.93 -7.59
C PRO A 78 19.59 2.45 -6.41
N THR A 79 20.24 2.08 -5.31
CA THR A 79 19.57 1.76 -4.04
C THR A 79 18.62 2.89 -3.64
N PRO A 80 17.39 2.58 -3.20
CA PRO A 80 16.46 3.60 -2.72
C PRO A 80 17.03 4.38 -1.54
N VAL A 81 16.61 5.63 -1.43
CA VAL A 81 16.98 6.53 -0.34
C VAL A 81 15.81 6.63 0.63
N LEU A 82 16.09 6.40 1.91
CA LEU A 82 15.13 6.55 2.99
C LEU A 82 15.31 7.91 3.66
N SER A 83 14.21 8.61 3.90
CA SER A 83 14.18 9.89 4.62
C SER A 83 12.92 9.96 5.48
N GLY A 84 13.04 9.59 6.75
CA GLY A 84 11.89 9.46 7.65
C GLY A 84 10.90 8.42 7.14
N ASN A 85 9.64 8.82 7.00
CA ASN A 85 8.54 7.99 6.52
C ASN A 85 8.41 7.95 4.98
N THR A 86 9.37 8.50 4.26
CA THR A 86 9.38 8.52 2.80
C THR A 86 10.56 7.70 2.27
N ILE A 87 10.28 6.91 1.24
CA ILE A 87 11.28 6.20 0.45
C ILE A 87 11.25 6.74 -0.99
N THR A 88 12.42 6.94 -1.56
CA THR A 88 12.59 7.45 -2.93
C THR A 88 13.42 6.49 -3.76
N TRP A 89 12.88 6.06 -4.90
CA TRP A 89 13.57 5.26 -5.91
C TRP A 89 13.92 6.12 -7.12
N THR A 90 14.96 5.70 -7.82
CA THR A 90 15.18 6.11 -9.21
C THR A 90 14.67 5.02 -10.14
N TRP A 91 13.64 5.34 -10.92
CA TRP A 91 13.03 4.45 -11.90
C TRP A 91 13.54 4.78 -13.30
N ILE A 92 13.94 3.75 -14.04
CA ILE A 92 14.36 3.84 -15.44
C ILE A 92 13.49 2.88 -16.26
N PRO A 93 12.53 3.37 -17.05
CA PRO A 93 11.65 2.52 -17.85
C PRO A 93 12.46 1.75 -18.89
N ALA A 94 12.26 0.43 -18.95
CA ALA A 94 12.97 -0.45 -19.86
C ALA A 94 12.29 -0.58 -21.25
N ALA A 95 11.00 -0.28 -21.33
CA ALA A 95 10.19 -0.43 -22.53
C ALA A 95 9.22 0.75 -22.69
N THR A 96 8.68 0.91 -23.90
CA THR A 96 7.61 1.88 -24.19
C THR A 96 6.24 1.26 -23.94
N GLY A 97 5.23 2.12 -23.76
CA GLY A 97 3.84 1.76 -23.59
C GLY A 97 3.32 2.12 -22.20
N GLN A 98 2.23 1.50 -21.79
CA GLN A 98 1.65 1.71 -20.48
C GLN A 98 2.47 1.00 -19.39
N HIS A 99 2.80 1.72 -18.33
CA HIS A 99 3.46 1.19 -17.15
C HIS A 99 2.59 1.43 -15.92
N THR A 100 2.28 0.36 -15.19
CA THR A 100 1.65 0.45 -13.87
C THR A 100 2.73 0.33 -12.81
N LEU A 101 3.04 1.45 -12.18
CA LEU A 101 3.93 1.52 -11.03
C LEU A 101 3.14 1.21 -9.77
N GLU A 102 3.71 0.39 -8.90
CA GLU A 102 3.10 -0.01 -7.63
C GLU A 102 4.11 0.19 -6.50
N ALA A 103 3.74 0.97 -5.49
CA ALA A 103 4.36 0.91 -4.18
C ALA A 103 3.61 -0.13 -3.36
N ARG A 104 4.33 -1.14 -2.85
CA ARG A 104 3.75 -2.22 -2.06
C ARG A 104 4.39 -2.27 -0.68
N TYR A 105 3.55 -2.28 0.35
CA TYR A 105 3.93 -2.38 1.75
C TYR A 105 3.10 -3.48 2.41
N ASP A 106 3.69 -4.67 2.56
CA ASP A 106 3.01 -5.89 3.01
C ASP A 106 1.73 -6.19 2.21
N ASP A 107 0.56 -6.04 2.86
CA ASP A 107 -0.78 -6.26 2.30
C ASP A 107 -1.40 -4.99 1.68
N ALA A 108 -0.75 -3.83 1.80
CA ALA A 108 -1.19 -2.58 1.20
C ALA A 108 -0.42 -2.26 -0.07
N SER A 109 -1.10 -1.63 -1.03
CA SER A 109 -0.46 -1.10 -2.22
C SER A 109 -1.13 0.17 -2.73
N GLN A 110 -0.35 0.97 -3.45
CA GLN A 110 -0.81 2.14 -4.21
C GLN A 110 -0.21 2.06 -5.60
N THR A 111 -1.03 2.39 -6.60
CA THR A 111 -0.63 2.29 -8.01
C THR A 111 -0.79 3.60 -8.75
N VAL A 112 0.14 3.88 -9.65
CA VAL A 112 0.08 4.98 -10.60
C VAL A 112 0.35 4.41 -12.00
N THR A 113 -0.49 4.78 -12.96
CA THR A 113 -0.32 4.39 -14.36
C THR A 113 0.24 5.56 -15.15
N VAL A 114 1.28 5.31 -15.93
CA VAL A 114 1.94 6.30 -16.79
C VAL A 114 2.15 5.74 -18.19
N GLU A 115 2.13 6.62 -19.19
CA GLU A 115 2.52 6.27 -20.56
C GLU A 115 3.98 6.62 -20.80
N VAL A 116 4.75 5.63 -21.25
CA VAL A 116 6.18 5.74 -21.53
C VAL A 116 6.40 5.74 -23.05
N GLY A 117 6.91 6.85 -23.58
CA GLY A 117 7.31 6.96 -24.98
C GLY A 117 8.78 6.60 -25.22
N ASN A 118 9.26 6.85 -26.43
CA ASN A 118 10.69 6.72 -26.71
C ASN A 118 11.44 7.90 -26.07
N GLY A 119 12.33 7.61 -25.14
CA GLY A 119 13.14 8.60 -24.45
C GLY A 119 14.45 8.87 -25.21
N ILE A 120 14.71 10.13 -25.52
CA ILE A 120 16.05 10.59 -25.90
C ILE A 120 16.67 11.27 -24.68
N ASN A 121 17.64 10.62 -24.04
CA ASN A 121 18.42 11.19 -22.95
C ASN A 121 19.38 12.26 -23.49
N LEU A 122 19.05 13.53 -23.28
CA LEU A 122 19.90 14.68 -23.59
C LEU A 122 20.68 15.16 -22.34
N GLY A 123 20.93 14.26 -21.39
CA GLY A 123 21.61 14.55 -20.13
C GLY A 123 20.67 15.14 -19.08
N SER A 124 20.35 16.43 -19.18
CA SER A 124 19.46 17.13 -18.24
C SER A 124 17.99 17.09 -18.63
N ALA A 125 17.68 16.70 -19.86
CA ALA A 125 16.33 16.58 -20.39
C ALA A 125 16.11 15.19 -20.99
N CYS A 126 14.90 14.67 -20.79
CA CYS A 126 14.42 13.50 -21.53
C CYS A 126 13.35 13.99 -22.49
N VAL A 127 13.64 13.97 -23.79
CA VAL A 127 12.64 14.27 -24.81
C VAL A 127 11.88 13.00 -25.11
N VAL A 128 10.56 13.05 -25.00
CA VAL A 128 9.65 11.93 -25.24
C VAL A 128 8.93 12.16 -26.57
N HIS A 129 8.92 11.14 -27.44
CA HIS A 129 8.18 11.16 -28.71
C HIS A 129 7.49 9.81 -28.99
#